data_AF-A0AAW5K3P6-F1
#
_entry.id   AF-A0AAW5K3P6-F1
#
_cell.length_a   1.000
_cell.length_b   1.000
_cell.length_c   1.000
_cell.angle_alpha   90.00
_cell.angle_beta   90.00
_cell.angle_gamma   90.00
#
_symmetry.space_group_name_H-M   'P 1'
#
loop_
_entity.id
_entity.type
_entity.pdbx_description
1 polymer ?
#
loop_
_entity_poly.entity_id
_entity_poly.type
_entity_poly.pdbx_seq_one_letter_code
_entity_poly.pdbx_strand_id
1 'polypeptide(L)'
;MSEKKMVTLDGNEAAAHVAHAVNEVISIYPITPSSPMGEWSDQWSAESRPNIWGTVPLVEEMQSEAGASGAYHGALQAGALGTTF
;
A
#
# COMPACT_ATOMS: atom_id res chain seq x y z
N MET A 1 24.71 -5.89 -12.54
CA MET A 1 23.80 -5.24 -11.58
C MET A 1 23.05 -4.18 -12.36
N SER A 2 21.72 -4.14 -12.31
CA SER A 2 21.00 -3.02 -12.95
C SER A 2 21.38 -1.73 -12.24
N GLU A 3 21.43 -0.64 -12.99
CA GLU A 3 21.69 0.69 -12.45
C GLU A 3 20.56 1.08 -11.47
N LYS A 4 20.92 1.65 -10.31
CA LYS A 4 19.93 2.12 -9.34
C LYS A 4 19.30 3.41 -9.87
N LYS A 5 17.96 3.45 -9.94
CA LYS A 5 17.24 4.66 -10.33
C LYS A 5 17.26 5.65 -9.17
N MET A 6 18.00 6.74 -9.33
CA MET A 6 17.97 7.86 -8.38
C MET A 6 16.78 8.76 -8.71
N VAL A 7 15.97 9.06 -7.70
CA VAL A 7 14.75 9.86 -7.81
C VAL A 7 14.65 10.79 -6.60
N THR A 8 13.99 11.93 -6.78
CA THR A 8 13.64 12.84 -5.70
C THR A 8 12.21 12.55 -5.28
N LEU A 9 12.02 12.12 -4.04
CA LEU A 9 10.74 11.71 -3.45
C LEU A 9 10.64 12.32 -2.04
N ASP A 10 9.44 12.45 -1.51
CA ASP A 10 9.27 12.60 -0.06
C ASP A 10 9.31 11.22 0.66
N GLY A 11 9.24 11.24 1.99
CA GLY A 11 9.30 10.03 2.80
C GLY A 11 8.08 9.11 2.66
N ASN A 12 6.89 9.68 2.48
CA ASN A 12 5.64 8.92 2.32
C ASN A 12 5.63 8.22 0.96
N GLU A 13 5.96 8.93 -0.12
CA GLU A 13 6.08 8.32 -1.45
C GLU A 13 7.13 7.21 -1.46
N ALA A 14 8.27 7.40 -0.79
CA ALA A 14 9.31 6.38 -0.70
C ALA A 14 8.85 5.13 0.07
N ALA A 15 8.12 5.30 1.18
CA ALA A 15 7.58 4.20 1.97
C ALA A 15 6.46 3.45 1.21
N ALA A 16 5.51 4.19 0.65
CA ALA A 16 4.43 3.64 -0.16
C ALA A 16 4.99 2.86 -1.37
N HIS A 17 6.04 3.37 -2.03
CA HIS A 17 6.64 2.71 -3.19
C HIS A 17 7.06 1.27 -2.89
N VAL A 18 7.70 1.04 -1.73
CA VAL A 18 8.11 -0.30 -1.32
C VAL A 18 6.90 -1.11 -0.87
N ALA A 19 6.01 -0.51 -0.08
CA ALA A 19 4.86 -1.21 0.48
C ALA A 19 3.87 -1.68 -0.61
N HIS A 20 3.57 -0.85 -1.60
CA HIS A 20 2.77 -1.21 -2.78
C HIS A 20 3.42 -2.32 -3.59
N ALA A 21 4.74 -2.27 -3.73
CA ALA A 21 5.48 -3.25 -4.52
C ALA A 21 5.46 -4.65 -3.91
N VAL A 22 5.29 -4.81 -2.58
CA VAL A 22 5.44 -6.11 -1.91
C VAL A 22 4.16 -6.70 -1.33
N ASN A 23 3.07 -5.93 -1.28
CA ASN A 23 1.80 -6.38 -0.69
C ASN A 23 0.71 -6.62 -1.75
N GLU A 24 -0.25 -7.45 -1.39
CA GLU A 24 -1.42 -7.80 -2.21
C GLU A 24 -2.68 -7.07 -1.71
N VAL A 25 -2.78 -6.79 -0.41
CA VAL A 25 -3.88 -6.05 0.22
C VAL A 25 -3.35 -4.87 1.02
N ILE A 26 -3.95 -3.70 0.86
CA ILE A 26 -3.59 -2.45 1.51
C ILE A 26 -4.87 -1.85 2.10
N SER A 27 -5.15 -2.15 3.36
CA SER A 27 -6.30 -1.58 4.08
C SER A 27 -5.90 -0.24 4.67
N ILE A 28 -6.63 0.83 4.35
CA ILE A 28 -6.24 2.20 4.74
C ILE A 28 -7.33 2.93 5.52
N TYR A 29 -6.90 3.95 6.26
CA TYR A 29 -7.77 4.99 6.81
C TYR A 29 -6.98 6.30 6.90
N PRO A 30 -7.49 7.45 6.44
CA PRO A 30 -6.72 8.68 6.37
C PRO A 30 -6.50 9.31 7.76
N ILE A 31 -5.23 9.44 8.17
CA ILE A 31 -4.83 10.24 9.33
C ILE A 31 -3.52 11.01 9.03
N THR A 32 -3.48 12.30 9.35
CA THR A 32 -2.25 13.09 9.19
C THR A 32 -1.17 12.59 10.16
N PRO A 33 0.11 12.41 9.73
CA PRO A 33 0.68 12.75 8.42
C PRO A 33 0.85 11.56 7.45
N SER A 34 0.25 10.40 7.73
CA SER A 34 0.47 9.17 6.94
C SER A 34 -0.46 9.03 5.73
N SER A 35 -1.57 9.78 5.66
CA SER A 35 -2.54 9.71 4.54
C SER A 35 -1.92 9.64 3.14
N PRO A 36 -0.86 10.42 2.81
CA PRO A 36 -0.27 10.36 1.47
C PRO A 36 0.26 8.96 1.08
N MET A 37 0.66 8.10 2.03
CA MET A 37 1.08 6.73 1.70
C MET A 37 -0.07 5.88 1.15
N GLY A 38 -1.26 6.05 1.73
CA GLY A 38 -2.49 5.40 1.26
C GLY A 38 -2.91 5.96 -0.09
N GLU A 39 -2.89 7.29 -0.26
CA GLU A 39 -3.23 7.96 -1.52
C GLU A 39 -2.32 7.54 -2.68
N TRP A 40 -1.00 7.45 -2.46
CA TRP A 40 -0.07 6.95 -3.47
C TRP A 40 -0.36 5.50 -3.86
N SER A 41 -0.64 4.65 -2.87
CA SER A 41 -0.95 3.23 -3.12
C SER A 41 -2.26 3.09 -3.90
N ASP A 42 -3.30 3.82 -3.51
CA ASP A 42 -4.60 3.85 -4.18
C ASP A 42 -4.46 4.33 -5.63
N GLN A 43 -3.75 5.44 -5.85
CA GLN A 43 -3.48 5.96 -7.19
C GLN A 43 -2.76 4.91 -8.06
N TRP A 44 -1.70 4.29 -7.57
CA TRP A 44 -0.96 3.28 -8.33
C TRP A 44 -1.80 2.05 -8.62
N SER A 45 -2.69 1.64 -7.71
CA SER A 45 -3.65 0.56 -7.97
C SER A 45 -4.67 0.95 -9.03
N ALA A 46 -5.20 2.18 -9.00
CA ALA A 46 -6.10 2.71 -10.03
C ALA A 46 -5.43 2.78 -11.41
N GLU A 47 -4.13 3.08 -11.44
CA GLU A 47 -3.28 3.06 -12.65
C GLU A 47 -2.89 1.63 -13.08
N SER A 48 -3.41 0.60 -12.41
CA SER A 48 -3.11 -0.82 -12.66
C SER A 48 -1.62 -1.17 -12.54
N ARG A 49 -0.89 -0.49 -11.65
CA ARG A 49 0.53 -0.75 -11.39
C ARG A 49 0.68 -2.06 -10.60
N PRO A 50 1.29 -3.11 -11.18
CA PRO A 50 1.44 -4.38 -10.49
C PRO A 50 2.52 -4.33 -9.41
N ASN A 51 2.34 -5.16 -8.39
CA ASN A 51 3.35 -5.50 -7.39
C ASN A 51 4.35 -6.54 -7.95
N ILE A 52 5.32 -6.96 -7.14
CA ILE A 52 6.33 -7.95 -7.55
C ILE A 52 5.76 -9.36 -7.78
N TRP A 53 4.52 -9.61 -7.37
CA TRP A 53 3.79 -10.86 -7.58
C TRP A 53 3.00 -10.88 -8.88
N GLY A 54 3.00 -9.76 -9.62
CA GLY A 54 2.29 -9.61 -10.90
C GLY A 54 0.81 -9.27 -10.76
N THR A 55 0.34 -8.95 -9.56
CA THR A 55 -1.04 -8.53 -9.28
C THR A 55 -1.10 -7.05 -8.96
N VAL A 56 -2.22 -6.40 -9.22
CA VAL A 56 -2.46 -5.03 -8.73
C VAL A 56 -2.93 -5.14 -7.27
N PRO A 57 -2.28 -4.48 -6.30
CA PRO A 57 -2.72 -4.50 -4.90
C PRO A 57 -4.18 -4.03 -4.76
N LEU A 58 -4.96 -4.72 -3.93
CA LEU A 58 -6.27 -4.25 -3.52
C LEU A 58 -6.11 -3.19 -2.43
N VAL A 59 -6.45 -1.94 -2.74
CA VAL A 59 -6.44 -0.82 -1.79
C VAL A 59 -7.88 -0.50 -1.43
N GLU A 60 -8.22 -0.50 -0.15
CA GLU A 60 -9.59 -0.24 0.31
C GLU A 60 -9.58 0.62 1.57
N GLU A 61 -10.38 1.70 1.56
CA GLU A 61 -10.58 2.58 2.70
C GLU A 61 -11.65 2.00 3.65
N MET A 62 -11.29 1.87 4.92
CA MET A 62 -12.19 1.38 5.96
C MET A 62 -12.87 2.53 6.70
N GLN A 63 -13.82 2.24 7.59
CA GLN A 63 -14.53 3.27 8.35
C GLN A 63 -13.72 3.91 9.50
N SER A 64 -12.61 3.28 9.92
CA SER A 64 -11.67 3.77 10.93
C SER A 64 -10.37 2.97 10.88
N GLU A 65 -9.33 3.41 11.59
CA GLU A 65 -8.05 2.67 11.73
C GLU A 65 -8.26 1.30 12.39
N ALA A 66 -9.26 1.18 13.27
CA ALA A 66 -9.65 -0.12 13.85
C ALA A 66 -10.29 -1.03 12.79
N GLY A 67 -11.07 -0.46 11.87
CA GLY A 67 -11.58 -1.16 10.68
C GLY A 67 -10.45 -1.64 9.77
N ALA A 68 -9.49 -0.76 9.47
CA ALA A 68 -8.29 -1.08 8.69
C ALA A 68 -7.49 -2.21 9.34
N SER A 69 -7.26 -2.15 10.65
CA SER A 69 -6.57 -3.20 11.41
C SER A 69 -7.30 -4.56 11.34
N GLY A 70 -8.64 -4.55 11.39
CA GLY A 70 -9.45 -5.75 11.25
C GLY A 70 -9.37 -6.36 9.85
N ALA A 71 -9.47 -5.53 8.82
CA ALA A 71 -9.32 -5.96 7.43
C ALA A 71 -7.91 -6.51 7.15
N TYR A 72 -6.87 -5.81 7.60
CA TYR A 72 -5.47 -6.26 7.56
C TYR A 72 -5.29 -7.65 8.22
N HIS A 73 -5.81 -7.82 9.44
CA HIS A 73 -5.74 -9.11 10.13
C HIS A 73 -6.44 -10.22 9.34
N GLY A 74 -7.63 -9.95 8.80
CA GLY A 74 -8.35 -10.91 7.95
C GLY A 74 -7.58 -11.28 6.67
N ALA A 75 -6.96 -10.30 6.01
CA ALA A 75 -6.15 -10.53 4.81
C ALA A 75 -4.96 -11.46 5.09
N LEU A 76 -4.23 -11.22 6.19
CA LEU A 76 -3.15 -12.10 6.62
C LEU A 76 -3.63 -13.52 6.94
N GLN A 77 -4.75 -13.66 7.66
CA GLN A 77 -5.32 -14.98 7.97
C GLN A 77 -5.77 -15.75 6.73
N ALA A 78 -6.25 -15.03 5.71
CA ALA A 78 -6.64 -15.60 4.42
C ALA A 78 -5.44 -15.95 3.52
N GLY A 79 -4.22 -15.57 3.91
CA GLY A 79 -2.98 -15.91 3.21
C GLY A 79 -2.46 -14.87 2.23
N ALA A 80 -2.96 -13.63 2.29
CA ALA A 80 -2.46 -12.52 1.47
C ALA A 80 -1.40 -11.70 2.23
N LEU A 81 -0.42 -11.16 1.52
CA LEU A 81 0.49 -10.16 2.08
C LEU A 81 -0.24 -8.83 2.25
N GLY A 82 -0.34 -8.36 3.49
CA GLY A 82 -1.07 -7.15 3.86
C GLY A 82 -0.17 -6.02 4.35
N THR A 83 -0.63 -4.78 4.19
CA THR A 83 -0.07 -3.60 4.88
C THR A 83 -1.16 -2.56 5.20
N THR A 84 -0.81 -1.54 5.99
CA THR A 84 -1.68 -0.42 6.39
C THR A 84 -0.81 0.81 6.65
N PHE A 85 -1.40 2.02 6.54
CA PHE A 85 -0.77 3.30 6.86
C PHE A 85 -1.68 4.19 7.69
#